data_AF-A0A2V8HY47-F1
#
_entry.id   AF-A0A2V8HY47-F1
#
_cell.length_a   1.000
_cell.length_b   1.000
_cell.length_c   1.000
_cell.angle_alpha   90.00
_cell.angle_beta   90.00
_cell.angle_gamma   90.00
#
_symmetry.space_group_name_H-M   'P 1'
#
loop_
_entity.id
_entity.type
_entity.pdbx_description
1 polymer ?
#
loop_
_entity_poly.entity_id
_entity_poly.type
_entity_poly.pdbx_seq_one_letter_code
_entity_poly.pdbx_strand_id
1 'polypeptide(L)'
;MERREGRRGHGPLRRRGVDAVDQRAGRPLRRRCEGEGAGARLQRVRRSVDYLGDPLFTPIMEELNRRRAVAYTHPFRAEPMYNLLPDRRAMGITLSTDTTLTLESVLTNNIATRFPDIRFIWSHGGGTMPYLAGRFNLGNGPDGKPNARLAAVQGFYYDTAQAFNSFTLAGFTKMIPHPHILFGSDYLGNAGSAGNVVRGLESYDGWTPQQLRAVYRDNALVLLPRLRT
;
A
#
# COMPACT_ATOMS: atom_id res chain seq x y z
N MET A 1 -52.57 15.12 28.58
CA MET A 1 -52.16 16.23 27.69
C MET A 1 -50.82 16.75 28.17
N GLU A 2 -49.76 15.96 27.98
CA GLU A 2 -48.86 15.90 26.81
C GLU A 2 -47.72 16.91 26.91
N ARG A 3 -46.52 16.33 27.09
CA ARG A 3 -45.23 17.01 27.24
C ARG A 3 -44.65 17.29 25.86
N ARG A 4 -43.88 18.38 25.79
CA ARG A 4 -43.03 18.82 24.68
C ARG A 4 -42.17 17.71 24.09
N GLU A 5 -42.06 17.65 22.77
CA GLU A 5 -40.88 17.09 22.09
C GLU A 5 -40.28 18.08 21.09
N GLY A 6 -39.01 18.40 21.32
CA GLY A 6 -38.19 19.27 20.50
C GLY A 6 -37.67 18.54 19.27
N ARG A 7 -37.67 19.25 18.14
CA ARG A 7 -37.00 18.84 16.90
C ARG A 7 -35.50 18.71 17.16
N ARG A 8 -34.99 17.47 17.15
CA ARG A 8 -33.55 17.19 17.11
C ARG A 8 -33.04 17.41 15.69
N GLY A 9 -32.15 18.39 15.52
CA GLY A 9 -31.42 18.59 14.28
C GLY A 9 -30.54 17.38 13.95
N HIS A 10 -30.66 16.88 12.73
CA HIS A 10 -29.70 15.93 12.16
C HIS A 10 -28.43 16.68 11.75
N GLY A 11 -27.40 16.62 12.59
CA GLY A 11 -26.04 16.92 12.17
C GLY A 11 -25.51 15.83 11.23
N PRO A 12 -24.60 16.14 10.29
CA PRO A 12 -24.11 15.16 9.34
C PRO A 12 -23.29 14.07 10.04
N LEU A 13 -23.75 12.82 9.92
CA LEU A 13 -23.01 11.62 10.29
C LEU A 13 -21.69 11.57 9.51
N ARG A 14 -20.57 11.93 10.17
CA ARG A 14 -19.22 11.75 9.63
C ARG A 14 -18.90 10.25 9.53
N ARG A 15 -19.23 9.63 8.41
CA ARG A 15 -18.83 8.25 8.10
C ARG A 15 -17.31 8.21 7.89
N ARG A 16 -16.55 7.74 8.88
CA ARG A 16 -15.14 7.35 8.69
C ARG A 16 -15.10 5.95 8.07
N GLY A 17 -15.21 5.89 6.74
CA GLY A 17 -14.99 4.68 5.94
C GLY A 17 -13.50 4.43 5.71
N VAL A 18 -13.18 3.30 5.08
CA VAL A 18 -11.87 3.13 4.42
C VAL A 18 -12.01 3.76 3.05
N ASP A 19 -11.14 4.70 2.73
CA ASP A 19 -11.10 5.30 1.40
C ASP A 19 -10.11 4.46 0.56
N ALA A 20 -10.61 3.83 -0.50
CA ALA A 20 -9.75 3.14 -1.46
C ALA A 20 -9.10 4.17 -2.37
N VAL A 21 -7.78 4.10 -2.52
CA VAL A 21 -7.03 5.02 -3.37
C VAL A 21 -6.40 4.24 -4.52
N ASP A 22 -6.80 4.57 -5.74
CA ASP A 22 -6.14 4.08 -6.95
C ASP A 22 -4.74 4.67 -7.03
N GLN A 23 -3.75 3.82 -7.29
CA GLN A 23 -2.35 4.18 -7.29
C GLN A 23 -1.91 4.92 -8.57
N ARG A 24 -2.76 5.00 -9.62
CA ARG A 24 -2.40 5.57 -10.93
C ARG A 24 -3.48 6.47 -11.55
N ALA A 25 -3.05 7.48 -12.30
CA ALA A 25 -3.86 8.21 -13.29
C ALA A 25 -3.10 8.29 -14.64
N GLY A 26 -3.79 8.03 -15.76
CA GLY A 26 -3.17 8.05 -17.10
C GLY A 26 -3.40 9.36 -17.87
N ARG A 27 -2.38 9.87 -18.57
CA ARG A 27 -2.50 11.01 -19.52
C ARG A 27 -2.53 10.54 -20.99
N PRO A 28 -3.27 11.20 -21.89
CA PRO A 28 -3.25 10.89 -23.33
C PRO A 28 -1.90 11.22 -24.01
N LEU A 29 -1.52 10.44 -25.02
CA LEU A 29 -0.29 10.63 -25.81
C LEU A 29 -0.32 11.94 -26.62
N ARG A 30 0.80 12.67 -26.63
CA ARG A 30 1.15 13.61 -27.72
C ARG A 30 2.43 13.11 -28.39
N ARG A 31 2.36 12.80 -29.69
CA ARG A 31 3.51 12.39 -30.51
C ARG A 31 4.25 13.63 -31.03
N ARG A 32 5.58 13.61 -31.00
CA ARG A 32 6.43 14.41 -31.89
C ARG A 32 7.62 13.53 -32.27
N CYS A 33 7.81 13.30 -33.56
CA CYS A 33 8.89 12.49 -34.13
C CYS A 33 9.81 13.41 -34.95
N GLU A 34 11.07 13.55 -34.56
CA GLU A 34 12.22 14.05 -35.32
C GLU A 34 13.46 13.46 -34.59
N GLY A 35 14.55 12.93 -35.15
CA GLY A 35 15.10 12.65 -36.48
C GLY A 35 16.44 11.91 -36.25
N GLU A 36 17.04 11.36 -37.31
CA GLU A 36 18.06 10.30 -37.35
C GLU A 36 19.51 10.70 -36.97
N GLY A 37 20.31 9.73 -36.52
CA GLY A 37 21.76 9.86 -36.33
C GLY A 37 22.39 8.63 -35.63
N ALA A 38 23.39 8.03 -36.27
CA ALA A 38 24.04 6.78 -35.88
C ALA A 38 24.62 6.81 -34.44
N GLY A 39 24.29 5.78 -33.65
CA GLY A 39 24.71 5.62 -32.25
C GLY A 39 23.54 5.57 -31.25
N ALA A 40 22.47 4.84 -31.54
CA ALA A 40 21.29 4.83 -30.67
C ALA A 40 21.39 3.76 -29.57
N ARG A 41 21.84 4.14 -28.36
CA ARG A 41 21.36 3.47 -27.15
C ARG A 41 19.88 3.85 -27.00
N LEU A 42 19.01 3.06 -27.62
CA LEU A 42 17.55 3.24 -27.55
C LEU A 42 17.04 2.88 -26.14
N GLN A 43 17.29 3.73 -25.15
CA GLN A 43 16.39 3.85 -24.01
C GLN A 43 15.21 4.70 -24.46
N ARG A 44 14.17 4.02 -24.96
CA ARG A 44 12.86 4.63 -25.09
C ARG A 44 12.34 4.94 -23.68
N VAL A 45 12.65 6.12 -23.15
CA VAL A 45 12.03 6.61 -21.90
C VAL A 45 10.59 6.96 -22.23
N ARG A 46 9.69 6.02 -21.95
CA ARG A 46 8.24 6.23 -22.05
C ARG A 46 7.85 7.26 -20.97
N ARG A 47 7.02 8.24 -21.35
CA ARG A 47 6.47 9.27 -20.45
C ARG A 47 5.72 8.66 -19.26
N SER A 48 5.82 9.38 -18.15
CA SER A 48 5.47 9.09 -16.76
C SER A 48 4.13 8.39 -16.56
N VAL A 49 4.16 7.31 -15.79
CA VAL A 49 3.01 6.91 -14.99
C VAL A 49 3.04 7.81 -13.76
N ASP A 50 1.94 8.52 -13.51
CA ASP A 50 1.80 9.34 -12.30
C ASP A 50 1.45 8.38 -11.15
N TYR A 51 2.39 8.21 -10.23
CA TYR A 51 2.22 7.39 -9.02
C TYR A 51 1.66 8.22 -7.88
N LEU A 52 1.13 7.56 -6.85
CA LEU A 52 0.50 8.21 -5.70
C LEU A 52 1.32 9.33 -5.03
N GLY A 53 2.66 9.27 -5.10
CA GLY A 53 3.53 10.34 -4.59
C GLY A 53 3.68 11.56 -5.49
N ASP A 54 3.19 11.52 -6.72
CA ASP A 54 3.26 12.62 -7.68
C ASP A 54 2.53 13.87 -7.16
N PRO A 55 3.09 15.09 -7.33
CA PRO A 55 2.44 16.34 -6.94
C PRO A 55 1.01 16.51 -7.45
N LEU A 56 0.64 15.89 -8.58
CA LEU A 56 -0.72 15.85 -9.11
C LEU A 56 -1.76 15.36 -8.07
N PHE A 57 -1.37 14.45 -7.18
CA PHE A 57 -2.26 13.90 -6.16
C PHE A 57 -2.24 14.68 -4.84
N THR A 58 -1.48 15.78 -4.74
CA THR A 58 -1.42 16.62 -3.53
C THR A 58 -2.79 17.02 -2.99
N PRO A 59 -3.78 17.46 -3.80
CA PRO A 59 -5.10 17.82 -3.28
C PRO A 59 -5.85 16.64 -2.64
N ILE A 60 -5.64 15.42 -3.13
CA ILE A 60 -6.20 14.20 -2.54
C ILE A 60 -5.52 13.92 -1.20
N MET A 61 -4.20 14.06 -1.14
CA MET A 61 -3.44 13.88 0.11
C MET A 61 -3.86 14.87 1.18
N GLU A 62 -4.06 16.14 0.82
CA GLU A 62 -4.56 17.17 1.73
C GLU A 62 -5.92 16.77 2.33
N GLU A 63 -6.85 16.27 1.51
CA GLU A 63 -8.17 15.89 1.96
C GLU A 63 -8.16 14.60 2.82
N LEU A 64 -7.37 13.59 2.44
CA LEU A 64 -7.18 12.38 3.24
C LEU A 64 -6.56 12.71 4.60
N ASN A 65 -5.55 13.59 4.62
CA ASN A 65 -4.88 14.02 5.83
C ASN A 65 -5.83 14.79 6.75
N ARG A 66 -6.57 15.76 6.21
CA ARG A 66 -7.57 16.54 6.96
C ARG A 66 -8.63 15.65 7.62
N ARG A 67 -8.97 14.51 6.99
CA ARG A 67 -9.94 13.54 7.52
C ARG A 67 -9.32 12.51 8.48
N ARG A 68 -7.99 12.45 8.57
CA ARG A 68 -7.25 11.36 9.22
C ARG A 68 -7.68 10.01 8.66
N ALA A 69 -7.75 9.93 7.34
CA ALA A 69 -8.33 8.80 6.63
C ALA A 69 -7.47 7.54 6.75
N VAL A 70 -8.13 6.38 6.70
CA VAL A 70 -7.47 5.09 6.44
C VAL A 70 -7.53 4.87 4.93
N ALA A 71 -6.36 4.90 4.28
CA ALA A 71 -6.22 4.86 2.83
C ALA A 71 -5.63 3.52 2.41
N TYR A 72 -6.43 2.67 1.76
CA TYR A 72 -5.94 1.39 1.22
C TYR A 72 -5.43 1.57 -0.20
N THR A 73 -4.20 1.14 -0.46
CA THR A 73 -3.55 1.26 -1.78
C THR A 73 -3.53 -0.10 -2.44
N HIS A 74 -4.12 -0.24 -3.64
CA HIS A 74 -4.08 -1.49 -4.42
C HIS A 74 -3.40 -1.26 -5.77
N PRO A 75 -2.51 -2.17 -6.23
CA PRO A 75 -1.88 -2.01 -7.53
C PRO A 75 -2.91 -2.09 -8.64
N PHE A 76 -2.70 -1.33 -9.71
CA PHE A 76 -3.60 -1.32 -10.85
C PHE A 76 -2.96 -1.89 -12.11
N ARG A 77 -3.77 -2.57 -12.91
CA ARG A 77 -3.35 -3.21 -14.16
C ARG A 77 -3.24 -2.16 -15.27
N ALA A 78 -2.08 -1.51 -15.39
CA ALA A 78 -1.80 -0.59 -16.49
C ALA A 78 -0.99 -1.28 -17.61
N GLU A 79 -1.48 -1.22 -18.85
CA GLU A 79 -0.72 -1.64 -20.04
C GLU A 79 0.56 -0.78 -20.19
N PRO A 80 1.73 -1.38 -20.52
CA PRO A 80 1.93 -2.74 -21.01
C PRO A 80 2.23 -3.80 -19.94
N MET A 81 2.16 -3.46 -18.65
CA MET A 81 2.71 -4.33 -17.59
C MET A 81 1.96 -5.66 -17.46
N TYR A 82 0.73 -5.74 -17.95
CA TYR A 82 -0.12 -6.91 -17.84
C TYR A 82 0.27 -8.07 -18.78
N ASN A 83 0.81 -7.76 -19.96
CA ASN A 83 1.09 -8.72 -21.03
C ASN A 83 2.59 -8.80 -21.37
N LEU A 84 3.47 -8.54 -20.39
CA LEU A 84 4.92 -8.62 -20.61
C LEU A 84 5.41 -10.04 -20.95
N LEU A 85 4.70 -11.06 -20.48
CA LEU A 85 4.94 -12.47 -20.81
C LEU A 85 3.62 -13.12 -21.26
N PRO A 86 3.68 -14.17 -22.11
CA PRO A 86 2.49 -14.94 -22.51
C PRO A 86 1.66 -15.40 -21.31
N ASP A 87 0.36 -15.58 -21.53
CA ASP A 87 -0.61 -16.05 -20.53
C ASP A 87 -0.61 -15.23 -19.22
N ARG A 88 -0.15 -13.98 -19.27
CA ARG A 88 -0.08 -13.07 -18.11
C ARG A 88 0.80 -13.61 -16.98
N ARG A 89 1.80 -14.44 -17.29
CA ARG A 89 2.70 -15.05 -16.29
C ARG A 89 3.48 -14.03 -15.44
N ALA A 90 3.70 -12.82 -15.98
CA ALA A 90 4.34 -11.73 -15.25
C ALA A 90 3.38 -10.91 -14.37
N MET A 91 2.08 -11.21 -14.34
CA MET A 91 1.08 -10.34 -13.71
C MET A 91 1.35 -10.16 -12.20
N GLY A 92 1.59 -11.24 -11.45
CA GLY A 92 1.86 -11.14 -10.02
C GLY A 92 3.12 -10.31 -9.73
N ILE A 93 4.19 -10.54 -10.49
CA ILE A 93 5.46 -9.80 -10.37
C ILE A 93 5.25 -8.31 -10.65
N THR A 94 4.49 -7.99 -11.70
CA THR A 94 4.27 -6.60 -12.11
C THR A 94 3.35 -5.84 -11.19
N LEU A 95 2.32 -6.49 -10.63
CA LEU A 95 1.46 -5.90 -9.59
C LEU A 95 2.23 -5.64 -8.30
N SER A 96 3.08 -6.57 -7.86
CA SER A 96 3.95 -6.34 -6.69
C SER A 96 4.95 -5.23 -6.96
N THR A 97 5.51 -5.17 -8.17
CA THR A 97 6.42 -4.08 -8.59
C THR A 97 5.69 -2.74 -8.64
N ASP A 98 4.42 -2.72 -9.06
CA ASP A 98 3.60 -1.53 -9.08
C ASP A 98 3.45 -0.92 -7.68
N THR A 99 3.03 -1.73 -6.71
CA THR A 99 2.99 -1.31 -5.29
C THR A 99 4.32 -0.74 -4.83
N THR A 100 5.44 -1.39 -5.20
CA THR A 100 6.78 -0.96 -4.81
C THR A 100 7.18 0.38 -5.43
N LEU A 101 6.88 0.61 -6.71
CA LEU A 101 7.13 1.90 -7.36
C LEU A 101 6.26 3.01 -6.78
N THR A 102 5.00 2.71 -6.45
CA THR A 102 4.11 3.63 -5.74
C THR A 102 4.70 4.01 -4.37
N LEU A 103 5.19 3.03 -3.61
CA LEU A 103 5.81 3.26 -2.30
C LEU A 103 7.07 4.13 -2.41
N GLU A 104 7.96 3.88 -3.39
CA GLU A 104 9.14 4.74 -3.61
C GLU A 104 8.74 6.16 -4.00
N SER A 105 7.67 6.33 -4.78
CA SER A 105 7.17 7.66 -5.13
C SER A 105 6.70 8.45 -3.91
N VAL A 106 6.02 7.78 -2.95
CA VAL A 106 5.54 8.36 -1.69
C VAL A 106 6.71 8.77 -0.80
N LEU A 107 7.74 7.93 -0.70
CA LEU A 107 8.94 8.23 0.08
C LEU A 107 9.77 9.36 -0.55
N THR A 108 9.94 9.35 -1.87
CA THR A 108 10.72 10.37 -2.59
C THR A 108 10.11 11.76 -2.48
N ASN A 109 8.76 11.84 -2.51
CA ASN A 109 8.05 13.11 -2.40
C ASN A 109 7.65 13.49 -0.96
N ASN A 110 8.23 12.80 0.04
CA ASN A 110 8.03 13.03 1.48
C ASN A 110 6.55 13.07 1.89
N ILE A 111 5.70 12.28 1.24
CA ILE A 111 4.24 12.28 1.47
C ILE A 111 3.93 11.94 2.93
N ALA A 112 4.62 10.96 3.52
CA ALA A 112 4.44 10.59 4.93
C ALA A 112 4.71 11.75 5.90
N THR A 113 5.71 12.59 5.61
CA THR A 113 6.07 13.74 6.45
C THR A 113 5.14 14.92 6.21
N ARG A 114 4.72 15.15 4.95
CA ARG A 114 3.81 16.24 4.57
C ARG A 114 2.37 15.97 5.03
N PHE A 115 1.97 14.70 5.08
CA PHE A 115 0.61 14.25 5.37
C PHE A 115 0.59 13.15 6.45
N PRO A 116 1.04 13.47 7.68
CA PRO A 116 1.29 12.47 8.73
C PRO A 116 0.02 11.85 9.33
N ASP A 117 -1.15 12.44 9.10
CA ASP A 117 -2.42 11.95 9.63
C ASP A 117 -3.08 10.87 8.73
N ILE A 118 -2.54 10.62 7.53
CA ILE A 118 -3.01 9.55 6.66
C ILE A 118 -2.49 8.21 7.16
N ARG A 119 -3.40 7.23 7.31
CA ARG A 119 -3.05 5.86 7.68
C ARG A 119 -3.08 4.98 6.44
N PHE A 120 -1.94 4.87 5.75
CA PHE A 120 -1.81 4.03 4.56
C PHE A 120 -1.81 2.55 4.92
N ILE A 121 -2.56 1.75 4.14
CA ILE A 121 -2.48 0.29 4.11
C ILE A 121 -1.97 -0.14 2.73
N TRP A 122 -0.81 -0.77 2.69
CA TRP A 122 -0.18 -1.25 1.47
C TRP A 122 -0.56 -2.70 1.17
N SER A 123 -1.04 -2.95 -0.05
CA SER A 123 -1.29 -4.32 -0.50
C SER A 123 -0.02 -5.15 -0.59
N HIS A 124 -0.18 -6.45 -0.41
CA HIS A 124 0.79 -7.47 -0.73
C HIS A 124 2.13 -7.30 0.00
N GLY A 125 2.08 -6.98 1.30
CA GLY A 125 3.28 -6.77 2.11
C GLY A 125 4.17 -5.61 1.63
N GLY A 126 3.63 -4.67 0.85
CA GLY A 126 4.41 -3.59 0.23
C GLY A 126 5.10 -3.99 -1.08
N GLY A 127 4.67 -5.09 -1.69
CA GLY A 127 5.24 -5.61 -2.92
C GLY A 127 6.63 -6.22 -2.70
N THR A 128 7.62 -5.81 -3.50
CA THR A 128 9.01 -6.27 -3.39
C THR A 128 9.88 -5.37 -2.51
N MET A 129 9.32 -4.31 -1.91
CA MET A 129 10.05 -3.35 -1.07
C MET A 129 10.89 -4.03 0.03
N PRO A 130 10.38 -5.02 0.81
CA PRO A 130 11.20 -5.63 1.87
C PRO A 130 12.50 -6.26 1.35
N TYR A 131 12.44 -6.89 0.17
CA TYR A 131 13.63 -7.48 -0.48
C TYR A 131 14.56 -6.39 -1.06
N LEU A 132 13.99 -5.24 -1.44
CA LEU A 132 14.70 -4.12 -2.03
C LEU A 132 15.10 -3.03 -1.02
N ALA A 133 15.12 -3.33 0.29
CA ALA A 133 15.39 -2.37 1.37
C ALA A 133 16.61 -1.46 1.10
N GLY A 134 17.71 -2.04 0.61
CA GLY A 134 18.93 -1.30 0.26
C GLY A 134 18.75 -0.34 -0.91
N ARG A 135 17.89 -0.65 -1.88
CA ARG A 135 17.55 0.25 -3.00
C ARG A 135 16.68 1.42 -2.56
N PHE A 136 15.88 1.21 -1.53
CA PHE A 136 15.08 2.25 -0.89
C PHE A 136 15.89 3.13 0.09
N ASN A 137 17.16 2.79 0.34
CA ASN A 137 17.97 3.37 1.40
C ASN A 137 17.31 3.24 2.78
N LEU A 138 16.64 2.11 3.05
CA LEU A 138 16.08 1.82 4.38
C LEU A 138 17.20 1.31 5.28
N GLY A 139 17.37 1.94 6.43
CA GLY A 139 18.38 1.55 7.39
C GLY A 139 18.33 2.40 8.64
N ASN A 140 19.24 2.07 9.56
CA ASN A 140 19.43 2.84 10.78
C ASN A 140 20.52 3.90 10.58
N GLY A 141 20.35 5.04 11.23
CA GLY A 141 21.37 6.07 11.34
C GLY A 141 22.50 5.68 12.31
N PRO A 142 23.52 6.54 12.47
CA PRO A 142 24.63 6.30 13.39
C PRO A 142 24.21 6.16 14.86
N ASP A 143 23.05 6.70 15.24
CA ASP A 143 22.46 6.58 16.58
C ASP A 143 21.65 5.28 16.77
N GLY A 144 21.67 4.39 15.78
CA GLY A 144 20.95 3.12 15.78
C GLY A 144 19.45 3.25 15.50
N LYS A 145 18.91 4.45 15.30
CA LYS A 145 17.48 4.66 15.05
C LYS A 145 17.15 4.57 13.56
N PRO A 146 15.91 4.19 13.21
CA PRO A 146 15.45 4.23 11.83
C PRO A 146 15.68 5.61 11.20
N ASN A 147 16.27 5.63 10.00
CA ASN A 147 16.29 6.86 9.21
C ASN A 147 14.87 7.26 8.79
N ALA A 148 14.70 8.47 8.23
CA ALA A 148 13.37 8.99 7.90
C ALA A 148 12.55 8.06 6.97
N ARG A 149 13.21 7.38 6.02
CA ARG A 149 12.54 6.45 5.10
C ARG A 149 12.11 5.16 5.80
N LEU A 150 12.98 4.56 6.62
CA LEU A 150 12.64 3.37 7.40
C LEU A 150 11.54 3.71 8.43
N ALA A 151 11.62 4.86 9.10
CA ALA A 151 10.59 5.32 10.02
C ALA A 151 9.22 5.48 9.32
N ALA A 152 9.18 6.05 8.11
CA ALA A 152 7.96 6.15 7.32
C ALA A 152 7.40 4.77 6.94
N VAL A 153 8.26 3.87 6.42
CA VAL A 153 7.89 2.49 6.08
C VAL A 153 7.34 1.73 7.28
N GLN A 154 7.98 1.84 8.44
CA GLN A 154 7.55 1.21 9.69
C GLN A 154 6.29 1.85 10.26
N GLY A 155 5.98 3.10 9.90
CA GLY A 155 4.77 3.82 10.31
C GLY A 155 3.51 3.46 9.51
N PHE A 156 3.66 2.87 8.32
CA PHE A 156 2.53 2.42 7.50
C PHE A 156 1.99 1.06 7.95
N TYR A 157 0.79 0.72 7.47
CA TYR A 157 0.18 -0.60 7.61
C TYR A 157 0.29 -1.40 6.32
N TYR A 158 0.19 -2.72 6.43
CA TYR A 158 0.38 -3.65 5.31
C TYR A 158 -0.56 -4.82 5.43
N ASP A 159 -1.10 -5.31 4.33
CA ASP A 159 -1.83 -6.59 4.33
C ASP A 159 -0.92 -7.78 4.00
N THR A 160 -1.41 -8.99 4.33
CA THR A 160 -0.73 -10.26 4.05
C THR A 160 -1.19 -10.94 2.75
N ALA A 161 -2.01 -10.29 1.92
CA ALA A 161 -2.49 -10.92 0.69
C ALA A 161 -1.30 -11.20 -0.23
N GLN A 162 -1.15 -12.41 -0.77
CA GLN A 162 0.04 -12.82 -1.55
C GLN A 162 1.40 -12.70 -0.80
N ALA A 163 1.43 -12.24 0.45
CA ALA A 163 2.63 -12.03 1.28
C ALA A 163 2.62 -12.95 2.51
N PHE A 164 2.51 -14.25 2.27
CA PHE A 164 2.23 -15.26 3.31
C PHE A 164 3.22 -16.42 3.36
N ASN A 165 4.13 -16.57 2.39
CA ASN A 165 5.12 -17.65 2.43
C ASN A 165 6.26 -17.31 3.41
N SER A 166 6.92 -18.34 3.94
CA SER A 166 7.97 -18.20 4.96
C SER A 166 9.15 -17.32 4.51
N PHE A 167 9.54 -17.37 3.24
CA PHE A 167 10.61 -16.51 2.70
C PHE A 167 10.23 -15.03 2.76
N THR A 168 9.00 -14.70 2.39
CA THR A 168 8.48 -13.33 2.41
C THR A 168 8.32 -12.84 3.84
N LEU A 169 7.67 -13.65 4.68
CA LEU A 169 7.42 -13.32 6.08
C LEU A 169 8.72 -13.12 6.87
N ALA A 170 9.75 -13.94 6.65
CA ALA A 170 11.02 -13.84 7.38
C ALA A 170 11.73 -12.48 7.18
N GLY A 171 11.65 -11.88 6.00
CA GLY A 171 12.18 -10.54 5.77
C GLY A 171 11.21 -9.44 6.23
N PHE A 172 9.93 -9.64 5.93
CA PHE A 172 8.87 -8.67 6.21
C PHE A 172 8.67 -8.42 7.70
N THR A 173 8.60 -9.45 8.54
CA THR A 173 8.39 -9.32 9.99
C THR A 173 9.60 -8.78 10.75
N LYS A 174 10.81 -8.90 10.18
CA LYS A 174 12.02 -8.25 10.71
C LYS A 174 12.02 -6.74 10.47
N MET A 175 11.34 -6.28 9.43
CA MET A 175 11.32 -4.87 9.04
C MET A 175 10.09 -4.14 9.59
N ILE A 176 8.92 -4.74 9.47
CA ILE A 176 7.63 -4.12 9.77
C ILE A 176 7.19 -4.47 11.20
N PRO A 177 6.86 -3.47 12.04
CA PRO A 177 6.34 -3.73 13.37
C PRO A 177 5.06 -4.58 13.32
N HIS A 178 4.98 -5.62 14.15
CA HIS A 178 3.83 -6.51 14.19
C HIS A 178 2.46 -5.81 14.32
N PRO A 179 2.29 -4.71 15.09
CA PRO A 179 1.01 -4.00 15.18
C PRO A 179 0.52 -3.38 13.86
N HIS A 180 1.39 -3.31 12.84
CA HIS A 180 1.12 -2.70 11.55
C HIS A 180 0.88 -3.74 10.43
N ILE A 181 0.85 -5.02 10.78
CA ILE A 181 0.58 -6.11 9.85
C ILE A 181 -0.88 -6.54 9.99
N LEU A 182 -1.62 -6.53 8.89
CA LEU A 182 -3.04 -6.82 8.81
C LEU A 182 -3.28 -8.07 7.98
N PHE A 183 -4.27 -8.88 8.35
CA PHE A 183 -4.69 -9.95 7.47
C PHE A 183 -5.34 -9.40 6.18
N GLY A 184 -4.93 -9.94 5.05
CA GLY A 184 -5.55 -9.71 3.74
C GLY A 184 -5.59 -11.00 2.92
N SER A 185 -6.70 -11.25 2.24
CA SER A 185 -6.91 -12.48 1.47
C SER A 185 -6.87 -12.31 -0.05
N ASP A 186 -7.09 -11.08 -0.53
CA ASP A 186 -7.33 -10.76 -1.94
C ASP A 186 -8.40 -11.68 -2.57
N TYR A 187 -9.53 -11.82 -1.87
CA TYR A 187 -10.64 -12.68 -2.27
C TYR A 187 -11.54 -11.99 -3.31
N LEU A 188 -11.38 -12.34 -4.59
CA LEU A 188 -12.28 -11.96 -5.68
C LEU A 188 -12.82 -13.21 -6.40
N GLY A 189 -13.97 -13.69 -5.94
CA GLY A 189 -14.99 -14.45 -6.70
C GLY A 189 -14.64 -15.78 -7.39
N ASN A 190 -13.36 -16.17 -7.50
CA ASN A 190 -12.89 -17.50 -7.97
C ASN A 190 -11.33 -17.65 -7.93
N ALA A 191 -10.59 -16.64 -7.45
CA ALA A 191 -9.11 -16.68 -7.34
C ALA A 191 -8.59 -16.51 -5.89
N GLY A 192 -9.50 -16.58 -4.91
CA GLY A 192 -9.24 -16.18 -3.53
C GLY A 192 -8.28 -17.10 -2.80
N SER A 193 -7.15 -16.52 -2.38
CA SER A 193 -6.07 -17.21 -1.68
C SER A 193 -6.28 -17.35 -0.17
N ALA A 194 -7.47 -17.05 0.37
CA ALA A 194 -7.68 -16.96 1.83
C ALA A 194 -7.14 -18.18 2.59
N GLY A 195 -7.44 -19.41 2.12
CA GLY A 195 -6.90 -20.63 2.71
C GLY A 195 -5.38 -20.80 2.52
N ASN A 196 -4.81 -20.33 1.40
CA ASN A 196 -3.35 -20.31 1.18
C ASN A 196 -2.66 -19.29 2.09
N VAL A 197 -3.25 -18.11 2.27
CA VAL A 197 -2.75 -17.06 3.17
C VAL A 197 -2.75 -17.56 4.60
N VAL A 198 -3.88 -18.12 5.07
CA VAL A 198 -3.98 -18.71 6.41
C VAL A 198 -2.94 -19.80 6.60
N ARG A 199 -2.87 -20.79 5.70
CA ARG A 199 -1.84 -21.85 5.78
C ARG A 199 -0.41 -21.30 5.79
N GLY A 200 -0.15 -20.29 4.97
CA GLY A 200 1.15 -19.63 4.91
C GLY A 200 1.52 -18.96 6.23
N LEU A 201 0.61 -18.17 6.78
CA LEU A 201 0.78 -17.49 8.07
C LEU A 201 0.96 -18.49 9.22
N GLU A 202 0.19 -19.59 9.23
CA GLU A 202 0.27 -20.64 10.24
C GLU A 202 1.54 -21.51 10.12
N SER A 203 2.07 -21.68 8.91
CA SER A 203 3.31 -22.42 8.66
C SER A 203 4.58 -21.65 9.03
N TYR A 204 4.48 -20.33 9.24
CA TYR A 204 5.61 -19.50 9.63
C TYR A 204 5.77 -19.50 11.15
N ASP A 205 6.94 -19.93 11.61
CA ASP A 205 7.30 -20.11 13.02
C ASP A 205 7.74 -18.82 13.72
N GLY A 206 7.88 -17.71 12.99
CA GLY A 206 8.29 -16.42 13.56
C GLY A 206 7.18 -15.63 14.25
N TRP A 207 5.97 -16.17 14.37
CA TRP A 207 4.88 -15.56 15.13
C TRP A 207 4.74 -16.18 16.52
N THR A 208 4.43 -15.35 17.51
CA THR A 208 3.75 -15.85 18.72
C THR A 208 2.25 -16.05 18.43
N PRO A 209 1.54 -16.92 19.18
CA PRO A 209 0.08 -17.05 19.06
C PRO A 209 -0.67 -15.72 19.21
N GLN A 210 -0.14 -14.82 20.06
CA GLN A 210 -0.67 -13.47 20.27
C GLN A 210 -0.49 -12.59 19.03
N GLN A 211 0.69 -12.62 18.40
CA GLN A 211 0.96 -11.87 17.18
C GLN A 211 0.10 -12.35 16.01
N LEU A 212 -0.05 -13.67 15.85
CA LEU A 212 -0.88 -14.22 14.78
C LEU A 212 -2.35 -13.83 14.95
N ARG A 213 -2.89 -13.87 16.18
CA ARG A 213 -4.24 -13.34 16.47
C ARG A 213 -4.34 -11.84 16.17
N ALA A 214 -3.30 -11.06 16.49
CA ALA A 214 -3.29 -9.63 16.21
C ALA A 214 -3.32 -9.33 14.70
N VAL A 215 -2.58 -10.10 13.89
CA VAL A 215 -2.63 -10.04 12.42
C VAL A 215 -4.04 -10.35 11.92
N TYR A 216 -4.68 -11.40 12.44
CA TYR A 216 -6.03 -11.78 12.02
C TYR A 216 -7.12 -10.76 12.37
N ARG A 217 -6.94 -9.97 13.43
CA ARG A 217 -8.02 -9.10 13.92
C ARG A 217 -7.55 -7.84 14.63
N ASP A 218 -6.77 -7.99 15.70
CA ASP A 218 -6.64 -6.92 16.70
C ASP A 218 -5.98 -5.65 16.13
N ASN A 219 -5.03 -5.81 15.21
CA ASN A 219 -4.38 -4.69 14.53
C ASN A 219 -5.38 -3.88 13.68
N ALA A 220 -6.30 -4.56 12.98
CA ALA A 220 -7.32 -3.89 12.17
C ALA A 220 -8.31 -3.09 13.04
N LEU A 221 -8.54 -3.51 14.29
CA LEU A 221 -9.44 -2.82 15.24
C LEU A 221 -8.84 -1.53 15.82
N VAL A 222 -7.54 -1.27 15.63
CA VAL A 222 -6.92 0.02 15.91
C VAL A 222 -7.29 1.03 14.81
N LEU A 223 -7.34 0.58 13.55
CA LEU A 223 -7.71 1.40 12.40
C LEU A 223 -9.22 1.59 12.28
N LEU A 224 -9.98 0.54 12.59
CA LEU A 224 -11.43 0.46 12.37
C LEU A 224 -12.13 0.12 13.70
N PRO A 225 -12.09 1.01 14.71
CA PRO A 225 -12.62 0.73 16.05
C PRO A 225 -14.13 0.42 16.06
N ARG A 226 -14.87 0.84 15.03
CA ARG A 226 -16.30 0.52 14.85
C ARG A 226 -16.58 -0.96 14.61
N LEU A 227 -15.56 -1.77 14.31
CA LEU A 227 -15.67 -3.22 14.13
C LEU A 227 -15.40 -4.01 15.42
N ARG A 228 -15.20 -3.32 16.56
CA ARG A 228 -15.15 -3.93 17.89
C ARG A 228 -16.58 -4.30 18.30
N THR A 229 -17.09 -5.38 17.72
CA THR A 229 -18.31 -6.05 18.17
C THR A 229 -17.98 -7.06 19.24
#